data_AF-A0A6M9PW26-F1
#
_entry.id   AF-A0A6M9PW26-F1
#
_cell.length_a   1.000
_cell.length_b   1.000
_cell.length_c   1.000
_cell.angle_alpha   90.00
_cell.angle_beta   90.00
_cell.angle_gamma   90.00
#
_symmetry.space_group_name_H-M   'P 1'
#
loop_
_entity.id
_entity.type
_entity.pdbx_description
1 polymer ?
#
loop_
_entity_poly.entity_id
_entity_poly.type
_entity_poly.pdbx_seq_one_letter_code
_entity_poly.pdbx_strand_id
1 'polypeptide(L)'
;MTDLSYFNNPDFAEGLRCQNLGLYPQAFDLFFTIESAGYERTFRKCCEMAWSNQLQERQLDRLFYELDLEVKRKNGVAIYNYGLVMEFKQNIAKATELLNIADQLKVPEARDALMRLLLVPKK
;
A
#
# COMPACT_ATOMS: atom_id res chain seq x y z
N MET A 1 20.49 -0.41 -1.25
CA MET A 1 20.80 -0.87 -2.62
C MET A 1 19.48 -1.38 -3.16
N THR A 2 18.78 -0.58 -3.95
CA THR A 2 17.46 -0.95 -4.50
C THR A 2 17.70 -2.00 -5.57
N ASP A 3 17.24 -3.23 -5.35
CA ASP A 3 17.36 -4.28 -6.35
C ASP A 3 16.49 -3.92 -7.56
N LEU A 4 17.15 -3.46 -8.63
CA LEU A 4 16.51 -3.09 -9.90
C LEU A 4 15.93 -4.31 -10.64
N SER A 5 16.14 -5.54 -10.13
CA SER A 5 15.55 -6.76 -10.68
C SER A 5 14.01 -6.75 -10.66
N TYR A 6 13.39 -6.01 -9.73
CA TYR A 6 11.93 -5.90 -9.63
C TYR A 6 11.28 -5.29 -10.88
N PHE A 7 11.96 -4.36 -11.55
CA PHE A 7 11.47 -3.73 -12.79
C PHE A 7 11.71 -4.59 -14.04
N ASN A 8 12.56 -5.61 -13.95
CA ASN A 8 12.79 -6.59 -15.02
C ASN A 8 11.88 -7.82 -14.91
N ASN A 9 10.91 -7.81 -13.98
CA ASN A 9 9.92 -8.87 -13.89
C ASN A 9 8.85 -8.68 -14.99
N PRO A 10 8.73 -9.62 -15.95
CA PRO A 10 7.70 -9.54 -17.00
C PRO A 10 6.28 -9.41 -16.45
N ASP A 11 6.01 -9.99 -15.26
CA ASP A 11 4.71 -9.92 -14.61
C ASP A 11 4.40 -8.50 -14.10
N PHE A 12 5.43 -7.73 -13.70
CA PHE A 12 5.24 -6.34 -13.29
C PHE A 12 4.94 -5.44 -14.48
N ALA A 13 5.66 -5.62 -15.58
CA ALA A 13 5.41 -4.90 -16.83
C ALA A 13 4.01 -5.20 -17.39
N GLU A 14 3.59 -6.46 -17.31
CA GLU A 14 2.23 -6.86 -17.68
C GLU A 14 1.18 -6.26 -16.75
N GLY A 15 1.44 -6.20 -15.43
CA GLY A 15 0.57 -5.53 -14.46
C GLY A 15 0.36 -4.06 -14.80
N LEU A 16 1.44 -3.34 -15.15
CA LEU A 16 1.35 -1.95 -15.61
C LEU A 16 0.55 -1.83 -16.92
N ARG A 17 0.75 -2.75 -17.87
CA ARG A 17 0.00 -2.77 -19.13
C ARG A 17 -1.50 -2.95 -18.86
N CYS A 18 -1.88 -3.91 -18.02
CA CYS A 18 -3.27 -4.12 -17.62
C CYS A 18 -3.85 -2.87 -16.95
N GLN A 19 -3.13 -2.24 -16.02
CA GLN A 19 -3.59 -1.05 -15.31
C GLN A 19 -3.86 0.11 -16.29
N ASN A 20 -2.96 0.33 -17.25
CA ASN A 20 -3.10 1.39 -18.26
C ASN A 20 -4.28 1.15 -19.22
N LEU A 21 -4.65 -0.11 -19.44
CA LEU A 21 -5.81 -0.49 -20.25
C LEU A 21 -7.13 -0.49 -19.46
N GLY A 22 -7.11 -0.14 -18.17
CA GLY A 22 -8.29 -0.19 -17.29
C GLY A 22 -8.67 -1.60 -16.84
N LEU A 23 -7.81 -2.60 -17.08
CA LEU A 23 -7.96 -3.98 -16.65
C LEU A 23 -7.51 -4.13 -15.19
N TYR A 24 -8.16 -3.38 -14.29
CA TYR A 24 -7.73 -3.28 -12.89
C TYR A 24 -7.78 -4.61 -12.14
N PRO A 25 -8.76 -5.52 -12.35
CA PRO A 25 -8.74 -6.82 -11.68
C PRO A 25 -7.46 -7.62 -11.97
N GLN A 26 -7.07 -7.68 -13.24
CA GLN A 26 -5.89 -8.38 -13.72
C GLN A 26 -4.60 -7.73 -13.22
N ALA A 27 -4.54 -6.39 -13.29
CA ALA A 27 -3.39 -5.64 -12.79
C ALA A 27 -3.16 -5.89 -11.29
N PHE A 28 -4.24 -5.88 -10.50
CA PHE A 28 -4.16 -6.17 -9.07
C PHE A 28 -3.63 -7.57 -8.80
N ASP A 29 -4.18 -8.60 -9.48
CA ASP A 29 -3.75 -9.98 -9.25
C ASP A 29 -2.26 -10.19 -9.57
N LEU A 30 -1.74 -9.53 -10.61
CA LEU A 30 -0.32 -9.55 -10.96
C LEU A 30 0.54 -8.88 -9.87
N PHE A 31 0.24 -7.63 -9.51
CA PHE A 31 1.01 -6.92 -8.47
C PHE A 31 0.93 -7.62 -7.12
N PHE A 32 -0.25 -8.11 -6.75
CA PHE A 32 -0.47 -8.80 -5.49
C PHE A 32 0.30 -10.11 -5.41
N THR A 33 0.37 -10.88 -6.50
CA THR A 33 1.12 -12.13 -6.56
C THR A 33 2.61 -11.89 -6.40
N ILE A 34 3.15 -10.87 -7.09
CA ILE A 34 4.57 -10.47 -6.98
C ILE A 34 4.89 -10.08 -5.53
N GLU A 35 4.07 -9.21 -4.94
CA GLU A 35 4.27 -8.73 -3.56
C GLU A 35 4.11 -9.85 -2.54
N SER A 36 3.17 -10.79 -2.73
CA SER A 36 2.96 -11.89 -1.79
C SER A 36 4.10 -12.92 -1.79
N ALA A 37 4.76 -13.10 -2.93
CA ALA A 37 5.91 -13.98 -3.08
C ALA A 37 7.25 -13.29 -2.74
N GLY A 38 7.28 -11.95 -2.74
CA GLY A 38 8.47 -11.16 -2.48
C GLY A 38 8.92 -11.16 -1.02
N TYR A 39 10.18 -10.78 -0.78
CA TYR A 39 10.75 -10.66 0.56
C TYR A 39 10.35 -9.35 1.26
N GLU A 40 10.34 -8.22 0.54
CA GLU A 40 10.09 -6.90 1.14
C GLU A 40 8.61 -6.54 1.30
N ARG A 41 7.71 -7.18 0.53
CA ARG A 41 6.23 -7.13 0.67
C ARG A 41 5.66 -5.75 0.99
N THR A 42 5.98 -4.75 0.19
CA THR A 42 5.57 -3.35 0.42
C THR A 42 4.11 -3.07 0.03
N PHE A 43 3.54 -3.91 -0.85
CA PHE A 43 2.22 -3.76 -1.46
C PHE A 43 1.98 -2.39 -2.13
N ARG A 44 3.04 -1.65 -2.47
CA ARG A 44 2.93 -0.26 -2.94
C ARG A 44 1.94 -0.09 -4.09
N LYS A 45 2.07 -0.89 -5.15
CA LYS A 45 1.15 -0.81 -6.31
C LYS A 45 -0.29 -1.18 -5.96
N CYS A 46 -0.49 -2.16 -5.09
CA CYS A 46 -1.83 -2.53 -4.64
C CYS A 46 -2.48 -1.39 -3.83
N CYS A 47 -1.73 -0.74 -2.94
CA CYS A 47 -2.18 0.45 -2.20
C CYS A 47 -2.44 1.64 -3.14
N GLU A 48 -1.60 1.83 -4.15
CA GLU A 48 -1.80 2.86 -5.18
C GLU A 48 -3.10 2.61 -5.97
N MET A 49 -3.45 1.36 -6.25
CA MET A 49 -4.74 1.06 -6.89
C MET A 49 -5.91 1.32 -5.93
N ALA A 50 -5.75 0.99 -4.64
CA ALA A 50 -6.78 1.18 -3.63
C ALA A 50 -7.15 2.67 -3.44
N TRP A 51 -6.16 3.56 -3.32
CA TRP A 51 -6.42 5.00 -3.17
C TRP A 51 -6.82 5.71 -4.47
N SER A 52 -6.85 4.99 -5.60
CA SER A 52 -7.30 5.48 -6.89
C SER A 52 -8.69 4.93 -7.25
N ASN A 53 -9.37 4.27 -6.31
CA ASN A 53 -10.66 3.60 -6.52
C ASN A 53 -10.66 2.60 -7.68
N GLN A 54 -9.53 1.93 -7.92
CA GLN A 54 -9.37 0.95 -9.00
C GLN A 54 -9.68 -0.49 -8.54
N LEU A 55 -9.90 -0.71 -7.24
CA LEU A 55 -10.10 -2.04 -6.67
C LEU A 55 -11.57 -2.30 -6.31
N GLN A 56 -12.01 -3.52 -6.58
CA GLN A 56 -13.28 -4.04 -6.10
C GLN A 56 -13.22 -4.37 -4.61
N GLU A 57 -14.37 -4.45 -3.94
CA GLU A 57 -14.47 -4.74 -2.50
C GLU A 57 -13.71 -6.00 -2.10
N ARG A 58 -13.90 -7.11 -2.82
CA ARG A 58 -13.18 -8.37 -2.58
C ARG A 58 -11.66 -8.22 -2.66
N GLN A 59 -11.16 -7.35 -3.54
CA GLN A 59 -9.73 -7.11 -3.71
C GLN A 59 -9.18 -6.23 -2.58
N LEU A 60 -9.98 -5.26 -2.12
CA LEU A 60 -9.68 -4.46 -0.93
C LEU A 60 -9.60 -5.35 0.32
N ASP A 61 -10.55 -6.27 0.51
CA ASP A 61 -10.54 -7.20 1.64
C ASP A 61 -9.27 -8.05 1.64
N ARG A 62 -8.91 -8.59 0.48
CA ARG A 62 -7.68 -9.38 0.30
C ARG A 62 -6.42 -8.56 0.58
N LEU A 63 -6.37 -7.31 0.09
CA LEU A 63 -5.25 -6.40 0.34
C LEU A 63 -5.13 -6.07 1.83
N PHE A 64 -6.24 -5.74 2.50
CA PHE A 64 -6.23 -5.38 3.91
C PHE A 64 -5.86 -6.55 4.81
N TYR A 65 -6.29 -7.76 4.46
CA TYR A 65 -5.86 -8.97 5.16
C TYR A 65 -4.32 -9.12 5.17
N GLU A 66 -3.67 -8.99 4.01
CA GLU A 66 -2.19 -9.09 3.95
C GLU A 66 -1.50 -7.92 4.64
N LEU A 67 -2.03 -6.69 4.51
CA LEU A 67 -1.46 -5.53 5.19
C LEU A 67 -1.55 -5.67 6.72
N ASP A 68 -2.64 -6.21 7.26
CA ASP A 68 -2.76 -6.51 8.68
C ASP A 68 -1.75 -7.60 9.12
N LEU A 69 -1.36 -8.55 8.24
CA LEU A 69 -0.26 -9.49 8.52
C LEU A 69 1.10 -8.77 8.53
N GLU A 70 1.33 -7.84 7.61
CA GLU A 70 2.56 -7.03 7.57
C GLU A 70 2.69 -6.09 8.78
N VAL A 71 1.57 -5.61 9.34
CA VAL A 71 1.56 -4.91 10.64
C VAL A 71 2.12 -5.80 11.75
N LYS A 72 1.68 -7.07 11.83
CA LYS A 72 2.18 -8.04 12.82
C LYS A 72 3.67 -8.35 12.63
N ARG A 73 4.14 -8.33 11.38
CA ARG A 73 5.56 -8.52 11.01
C ARG A 73 6.42 -7.26 11.24
N LYS A 74 5.82 -6.13 11.62
CA LYS A 74 6.49 -4.83 11.77
C LYS A 74 7.17 -4.37 10.48
N ASN A 75 6.55 -4.64 9.33
CA ASN A 75 7.03 -4.14 8.04
C ASN A 75 6.65 -2.66 7.89
N GLY A 76 7.57 -1.77 8.25
CA GLY A 76 7.33 -0.32 8.30
C GLY A 76 6.80 0.25 6.98
N VAL A 77 7.35 -0.17 5.83
CA VAL A 77 6.96 0.36 4.52
C VAL A 77 5.54 -0.04 4.14
N ALA A 78 5.17 -1.31 4.37
CA ALA A 78 3.80 -1.78 4.13
C ALA A 78 2.79 -1.09 5.07
N ILE A 79 3.15 -0.91 6.34
CA ILE A 79 2.33 -0.19 7.33
C ILE A 79 2.11 1.26 6.90
N TYR A 80 3.15 1.93 6.43
CA TYR A 80 3.05 3.30 5.89
C TYR A 80 2.08 3.36 4.70
N ASN A 81 2.26 2.49 3.70
CA ASN A 81 1.36 2.43 2.55
C ASN A 81 -0.08 2.13 2.97
N TYR A 82 -0.28 1.28 3.98
CA TYR A 82 -1.61 1.00 4.52
C TYR A 82 -2.24 2.23 5.18
N GLY A 83 -1.45 2.98 5.96
CA GLY A 83 -1.88 4.23 6.58
C GLY A 83 -2.40 5.24 5.56
N LEU A 84 -1.70 5.40 4.44
CA LEU A 84 -2.11 6.28 3.34
C LEU A 84 -3.45 5.85 2.70
N VAL A 85 -3.68 4.55 2.55
CA VAL A 85 -4.97 4.04 2.04
C VAL A 85 -6.10 4.31 3.04
N MET A 86 -5.84 4.14 4.35
CA MET A 86 -6.84 4.44 5.38
C MET A 86 -7.17 5.94 5.44
N GLU A 87 -6.18 6.80 5.27
CA GLU A 87 -6.37 8.25 5.17
C GLU A 87 -7.28 8.59 3.97
N PHE A 88 -6.97 8.05 2.80
CA PHE A 88 -7.80 8.24 1.60
C PHE A 88 -9.25 7.78 1.82
N LYS A 89 -9.44 6.63 2.47
CA LYS A 89 -10.76 6.10 2.85
C LYS A 89 -11.46 6.84 3.99
N GLN A 90 -10.91 7.96 4.47
CA GLN A 90 -11.44 8.74 5.59
C GLN A 90 -11.50 7.97 6.92
N ASN A 91 -10.78 6.85 7.05
CA ASN A 91 -10.60 6.16 8.32
C ASN A 91 -9.41 6.78 9.07
N ILE A 92 -9.61 8.02 9.54
CA ILE A 92 -8.57 8.85 10.15
C ILE A 92 -7.99 8.19 11.41
N ALA A 93 -8.81 7.48 12.19
CA ALA A 93 -8.36 6.76 13.38
C ALA A 93 -7.32 5.68 13.02
N LYS A 94 -7.66 4.76 12.09
CA LYS A 94 -6.74 3.70 11.67
C LYS A 94 -5.53 4.27 10.92
N ALA A 95 -5.71 5.31 10.11
CA ALA A 95 -4.61 5.99 9.44
C ALA A 95 -3.59 6.57 10.44
N THR A 96 -4.08 7.24 11.49
CA THR A 96 -3.24 7.82 12.54
C THR A 96 -2.44 6.74 13.28
N GLU A 97 -3.10 5.64 13.65
CA GLU A 97 -2.46 4.48 14.29
C GLU A 97 -1.32 3.92 13.43
N LEU A 98 -1.61 3.60 12.17
CA LEU A 98 -0.65 3.01 11.24
C LEU A 98 0.53 3.94 10.97
N LEU A 99 0.28 5.23 10.69
CA LEU A 99 1.34 6.20 10.41
C LEU A 99 2.23 6.45 11.64
N ASN A 100 1.67 6.42 12.85
CA ASN A 100 2.44 6.50 14.09
C ASN A 100 3.34 5.26 14.27
N ILE A 101 2.83 4.05 13.99
CA ILE A 101 3.65 2.82 14.01
C ILE A 101 4.79 2.91 12.98
N ALA A 102 4.51 3.40 11.76
CA ALA A 102 5.51 3.56 10.72
C ALA A 102 6.62 4.58 11.11
N ASP A 103 6.28 5.71 11.76
CA ASP A 103 7.28 6.66 12.28
C ASP A 103 8.15 6.03 13.39
N GLN A 104 7.55 5.24 14.29
CA GLN A 104 8.30 4.50 15.32
C GLN A 104 9.29 3.51 14.69
N LEU A 105 8.92 2.89 13.57
CA LEU A 105 9.77 2.01 12.76
C LEU A 105 10.74 2.76 11.83
N LYS A 106 10.83 4.09 11.93
CA LYS A 106 11.77 4.95 11.20
C LYS A 106 11.55 4.99 9.69
N VAL A 107 10.31 4.84 9.23
CA VAL A 107 9.97 5.14 7.84
C VAL A 107 10.07 6.66 7.62
N PRO A 108 10.94 7.15 6.71
CA PRO A 108 11.25 8.57 6.59
C PRO A 108 10.03 9.47 6.37
N GLU A 109 9.10 9.02 5.53
CA GLU A 109 7.94 9.81 5.10
C GLU A 109 6.74 9.73 6.07
N ALA A 110 6.79 8.83 7.06
CA ALA A 110 5.67 8.57 7.95
C ALA A 110 5.38 9.75 8.89
N ARG A 111 6.43 10.41 9.39
CA ARG A 111 6.29 11.57 10.28
C ARG A 111 5.52 12.70 9.62
N ASP A 112 5.94 13.06 8.40
CA ASP A 112 5.33 14.17 7.67
C ASP A 112 3.88 13.85 7.31
N ALA A 113 3.58 12.61 6.94
CA ALA A 113 2.21 12.16 6.71
C ALA A 113 1.35 12.26 7.97
N LEU A 114 1.85 11.78 9.12
CA LEU A 114 1.16 11.87 10.39
C LEU A 114 0.91 13.33 10.80
N MET A 115 1.90 14.20 10.65
CA MET A 115 1.74 15.63 10.96
C MET A 115 0.67 16.28 10.08
N ARG A 116 0.67 16.02 8.77
CA ARG A 116 -0.38 16.54 7.88
C ARG A 116 -1.77 16.08 8.33
N LEU A 117 -1.93 14.79 8.66
CA LEU A 117 -3.20 14.23 9.09
C LEU A 117 -3.73 14.89 10.37
N LEU A 118 -2.86 15.16 11.34
CA LEU A 118 -3.23 15.74 12.65
C LEU A 118 -3.48 17.25 12.60
N LEU A 119 -2.84 17.96 11.66
CA LEU A 119 -2.93 19.41 11.52
C LEU A 119 -4.10 19.87 10.63
N VAL A 120 -4.76 18.95 9.92
CA VAL A 120 -5.95 19.29 9.13
C VAL A 120 -7.10 19.64 10.10
N PRO A 121 -7.69 20.84 10.00
CA PRO A 121 -8.83 21.22 10.84
C PRO A 121 -9.99 20.24 10.61
N LYS A 122 -10.56 19.69 11.69
CA LYS A 122 -11.80 18.92 11.61
C LYS A 122 -12.90 19.85 11.07
N LYS A 123 -13.37 19.58 9.85
CA LYS A 123 -14.54 20.26 9.27
C LYS A 123 -15.81 19.82 9.98
#